data_AF-A0A0K8SQW0-F1
#
_entry.id   AF-A0A0K8SQW0-F1
#
_cell.length_a   1.000
_cell.length_b   1.000
_cell.length_c   1.000
_cell.angle_alpha   90.00
_cell.angle_beta   90.00
_cell.angle_gamma   90.00
#
_symmetry.space_group_name_H-M   'P 1'
#
loop_
_entity.id
_entity.type
_entity.pdbx_description
1 polymer ?
#
loop_
_entity_poly.entity_id
_entity_poly.type
_entity_poly.pdbx_seq_one_letter_code
_entity_poly.pdbx_strand_id
1 'polypeptide(L)'
;TRATPLHPQSSGTVERFNRTLWNMLAKVVGENQKDWDQKLPCLLLAYRATEHAATGHSPAQLVMGRELVLPVHLLVGAVPGQSPRSVFAQLLQRQLQDVHDVARKKLLEAADATKRRYDVHREMPRFQEGDLVWYFWPKRRVGSCPKLQSPWVGPCQVVKKLSDVVYRICLPHRRHRRVVHADHLVPFHSSLNEEG
;
A
#
# COMPACT_ATOMS: atom_id res chain seq x y z
N THR A 1 14.54 -7.67 28.41
CA THR A 1 15.55 -7.59 27.33
C THR A 1 15.95 -6.13 27.16
N ARG A 2 17.22 -5.81 27.48
CA ARG A 2 17.75 -4.43 27.45
C ARG A 2 18.14 -4.10 26.00
N ALA A 3 17.57 -3.03 25.42
CA ALA A 3 17.97 -2.56 24.10
C ALA A 3 19.33 -1.85 24.18
N THR A 4 20.26 -2.19 23.29
CA THR A 4 21.55 -1.51 23.13
C THR A 4 21.33 -0.09 22.57
N PRO A 5 22.09 0.92 23.02
CA PRO A 5 21.93 2.28 22.51
C PRO A 5 22.16 2.32 20.99
N LEU A 6 21.32 3.06 20.26
CA LEU A 6 21.45 3.33 18.81
C LEU A 6 21.33 2.11 17.87
N HIS A 7 20.68 1.02 18.29
CA HIS A 7 20.43 -0.14 17.41
C HIS A 7 18.92 -0.36 17.12
N PRO A 8 18.30 0.40 16.21
CA PRO A 8 16.85 0.32 15.91
C PRO A 8 16.42 -1.05 15.38
N GLN A 9 17.35 -1.83 14.79
CA GLN A 9 17.03 -3.18 14.31
C GLN A 9 16.67 -4.17 15.44
N SER A 10 17.14 -3.92 16.67
CA SER A 10 16.89 -4.79 17.83
C SER A 10 15.46 -4.65 18.39
N SER A 11 14.79 -3.54 18.07
CA SER A 11 13.43 -3.20 18.50
C SER A 11 12.39 -3.33 17.38
N GLY A 12 12.80 -3.82 16.20
CA GLY A 12 12.01 -3.77 14.97
C GLY A 12 10.64 -4.46 15.04
N THR A 13 10.47 -5.47 15.90
CA THR A 13 9.17 -6.13 16.10
C THR A 13 8.20 -5.26 16.89
N VAL A 14 8.68 -4.57 17.92
CA VAL A 14 7.87 -3.60 18.68
C VAL A 14 7.56 -2.37 17.83
N GLU A 15 8.52 -1.88 17.05
CA GLU A 15 8.29 -0.76 16.13
C GLU A 15 7.27 -1.10 15.02
N ARG A 16 7.36 -2.32 14.46
CA ARG A 16 6.36 -2.83 13.50
C ARG A 16 4.96 -2.93 14.12
N PHE A 17 4.88 -3.44 15.35
CA PHE A 17 3.63 -3.50 16.10
C PHE A 17 3.07 -2.10 16.34
N ASN A 18 3.88 -1.19 16.89
CA ASN A 18 3.48 0.19 17.18
C ASN A 18 3.00 0.90 15.90
N ARG A 19 3.70 0.74 14.78
CA ARG A 19 3.26 1.28 13.48
C ARG A 19 1.90 0.74 13.05
N THR A 20 1.66 -0.55 13.25
CA THR A 20 0.37 -1.18 12.92
C THR A 20 -0.73 -0.64 13.84
N LEU A 21 -0.46 -0.51 15.12
CA LEU A 21 -1.38 0.04 16.12
C LEU A 21 -1.73 1.51 15.81
N TRP A 22 -0.73 2.34 15.49
CA TRP A 22 -0.94 3.73 15.08
C TRP A 22 -1.79 3.83 13.81
N ASN A 23 -1.54 2.98 12.81
CA ASN A 23 -2.34 2.94 11.59
C ASN A 23 -3.81 2.54 11.85
N MET A 24 -4.06 1.67 12.83
CA MET A 24 -5.43 1.30 13.23
C MET A 24 -6.09 2.44 14.02
N LEU A 25 -5.39 3.05 14.97
CA LEU A 25 -5.88 4.19 15.76
C LEU A 25 -6.25 5.37 14.86
N ALA A 26 -5.39 5.74 13.91
CA ALA A 26 -5.61 6.87 13.01
C ALA A 26 -6.89 6.73 12.15
N LYS A 27 -7.38 5.50 11.95
CA LYS A 27 -8.60 5.24 11.18
C LYS A 27 -9.88 5.32 12.02
N VAL A 28 -9.76 5.22 13.33
CA VAL A 28 -10.89 4.97 14.25
C VAL A 28 -11.07 6.12 15.24
N VAL A 29 -10.01 6.87 15.52
CA VAL A 29 -10.07 8.04 16.39
C VAL A 29 -10.95 9.13 15.77
N GLY A 30 -11.74 9.81 16.59
CA GLY A 30 -12.57 10.92 16.15
C GLY A 30 -11.74 12.15 15.77
N GLU A 31 -12.36 13.13 15.12
CA GLU A 31 -11.69 14.37 14.66
C GLU A 31 -10.97 15.12 15.78
N ASN A 32 -11.52 15.06 17.00
CA ASN A 32 -10.95 15.70 18.18
C ASN A 32 -9.80 14.90 18.84
N GLN A 33 -9.52 13.67 18.38
CA GLN A 33 -8.46 12.78 18.85
C GLN A 33 -8.45 12.46 20.36
N LYS A 34 -9.50 12.81 21.10
CA LYS A 34 -9.59 12.64 22.56
C LYS A 34 -10.13 11.27 23.00
N ASP A 35 -10.59 10.44 22.06
CA ASP A 35 -11.23 9.15 22.34
C ASP A 35 -10.33 7.94 22.05
N TRP A 36 -9.04 8.17 21.75
CA TRP A 36 -8.10 7.12 21.33
C TRP A 36 -7.92 6.01 22.38
N ASP A 37 -7.95 6.38 23.66
CA ASP A 37 -7.83 5.51 24.82
C ASP A 37 -9.04 4.56 24.93
N GLN A 38 -10.24 5.07 24.61
CA GLN A 38 -11.47 4.27 24.60
C GLN A 38 -11.51 3.26 23.45
N LYS A 39 -10.83 3.56 22.33
CA LYS A 39 -10.74 2.65 21.17
C LYS A 39 -9.63 1.61 21.33
N LEU A 40 -8.65 1.87 22.18
CA LEU A 40 -7.47 1.03 22.34
C LEU A 40 -7.77 -0.44 22.70
N PRO A 41 -8.67 -0.76 23.66
CA PRO A 41 -8.99 -2.15 23.99
C PRO A 41 -9.57 -2.93 22.81
N CYS A 42 -10.44 -2.28 22.04
CA CYS A 42 -11.07 -2.85 20.85
C CYS A 42 -10.03 -3.14 19.75
N LEU A 43 -9.12 -2.19 19.51
CA LEU A 43 -8.06 -2.34 18.50
C LEU A 43 -7.06 -3.44 18.88
N LEU A 44 -6.69 -3.54 20.16
CA LEU A 44 -5.82 -4.60 20.65
C LEU A 44 -6.49 -5.98 20.53
N LEU A 45 -7.81 -6.06 20.77
CA LEU A 45 -8.57 -7.29 20.57
C LEU A 45 -8.59 -7.70 19.08
N ALA A 46 -8.91 -6.76 18.19
CA ALA A 46 -8.91 -6.99 16.75
C ALA A 46 -7.53 -7.46 16.25
N TYR A 47 -6.46 -6.80 16.69
CA TYR A 47 -5.09 -7.17 16.32
C TYR A 47 -4.73 -8.60 16.75
N ARG A 48 -5.12 -9.00 17.97
CA ARG A 48 -4.84 -10.35 18.51
C ARG A 48 -5.64 -11.44 17.80
N ALA A 49 -6.82 -11.12 17.27
CA ALA A 49 -7.70 -12.08 16.60
C ALA A 49 -7.54 -12.09 15.07
N THR A 50 -6.71 -11.22 14.50
CA THR A 50 -6.48 -11.18 13.04
C THR A 50 -5.25 -12.02 12.68
N GLU A 51 -5.41 -12.90 11.69
CA GLU A 51 -4.32 -13.69 11.13
C GLU A 51 -3.25 -12.79 10.50
N HIS A 52 -1.99 -13.06 10.83
CA HIS A 52 -0.86 -12.35 10.22
C HIS A 52 -0.39 -13.06 8.96
N ALA A 53 -0.27 -12.34 7.85
CA ALA A 53 0.13 -12.90 6.55
C ALA A 53 1.49 -13.63 6.56
N ALA A 54 2.40 -13.26 7.48
CA ALA A 54 3.71 -13.90 7.59
C ALA A 54 3.67 -15.25 8.31
N THR A 55 2.76 -15.43 9.27
CA THR A 55 2.66 -16.63 10.10
C THR A 55 1.48 -17.51 9.73
N GLY A 56 0.51 -17.00 8.98
CA GLY A 56 -0.76 -17.68 8.68
C GLY A 56 -1.65 -17.89 9.91
N HIS A 57 -1.29 -17.32 11.05
CA HIS A 57 -1.94 -17.54 12.34
C HIS A 57 -2.15 -16.22 13.07
N SER A 58 -3.21 -16.14 13.87
CA SER A 58 -3.46 -14.98 14.73
C SER A 58 -2.51 -14.98 15.95
N PRO A 59 -2.12 -13.81 16.47
CA PRO A 59 -1.30 -13.76 17.68
C PRO A 59 -1.93 -14.50 18.86
N ALA A 60 -3.26 -14.50 18.95
CA ALA A 60 -4.00 -15.27 19.94
C ALA A 60 -3.81 -16.78 19.78
N GLN A 61 -3.94 -17.31 18.55
CA GLN A 61 -3.69 -18.72 18.27
C GLN A 61 -2.27 -19.13 18.66
N LEU A 62 -1.27 -18.31 18.31
CA LEU A 62 0.14 -18.62 18.58
C LEU A 62 0.49 -18.61 20.07
N VAL A 63 -0.16 -17.75 20.87
CA VAL A 63 0.12 -17.61 22.30
C VAL A 63 -0.73 -18.55 23.16
N MET A 64 -2.01 -18.72 22.81
CA MET A 64 -2.99 -19.46 23.62
C MET A 64 -3.36 -20.82 23.03
N GLY A 65 -2.87 -21.17 21.84
CA GLY A 65 -3.21 -22.41 21.15
C GLY A 65 -4.65 -22.48 20.65
N ARG A 66 -5.41 -21.37 20.69
CA ARG A 66 -6.81 -21.29 20.29
C ARG A 66 -7.19 -19.91 19.77
N GLU A 67 -8.21 -19.85 18.92
CA GLU A 67 -8.80 -18.58 18.47
C GLU A 67 -9.51 -17.86 19.63
N LEU A 68 -9.52 -16.52 19.59
CA LEU A 68 -10.36 -15.73 20.48
C LEU A 68 -11.83 -15.86 20.07
N VAL A 69 -12.70 -16.06 21.06
CA VAL A 69 -14.15 -15.93 20.86
C VAL A 69 -14.48 -14.45 20.79
N LEU A 70 -14.62 -13.93 19.57
CA LEU A 70 -14.96 -12.53 19.35
C LEU A 70 -16.46 -12.29 19.57
N PRO A 71 -16.87 -11.05 19.91
CA PRO A 71 -18.28 -10.68 19.99
C PRO A 71 -19.08 -10.96 18.72
N VAL A 72 -18.42 -10.99 17.55
CA VAL A 72 -19.04 -11.42 16.29
C VAL A 72 -19.36 -12.93 16.27
N HIS A 73 -18.53 -13.78 16.87
CA HIS A 73 -18.84 -15.21 17.02
C HIS A 73 -20.07 -15.41 17.91
N LEU A 74 -20.22 -14.55 18.93
CA LEU A 74 -21.42 -14.53 19.76
C LEU A 74 -22.66 -13.96 19.02
N LEU A 75 -22.49 -13.17 17.94
CA LEU A 75 -23.57 -12.61 17.12
C LEU A 75 -24.04 -13.59 16.03
N VAL A 76 -23.12 -14.37 15.46
CA VAL A 76 -23.38 -15.30 14.35
C VAL A 76 -24.07 -16.59 14.81
N GLY A 77 -24.10 -16.86 16.12
CA GLY A 77 -24.95 -17.90 16.69
C GLY A 77 -24.56 -18.21 18.13
N ALA A 78 -25.36 -17.74 19.08
CA ALA A 78 -25.39 -18.35 20.39
C ALA A 78 -26.00 -19.76 20.24
N VAL A 79 -25.38 -20.77 20.84
CA VAL A 79 -26.08 -22.02 21.16
C VAL A 79 -27.33 -21.62 21.96
N PRO A 80 -28.55 -22.02 21.57
CA PRO A 80 -29.75 -21.63 22.30
C PRO A 80 -29.66 -22.16 23.74
N GLY A 81 -29.72 -21.25 24.73
CA GLY A 81 -29.72 -21.61 26.16
C GLY A 81 -28.84 -20.78 27.09
N GLN A 82 -27.98 -19.89 26.60
CA GLN A 82 -27.20 -19.00 27.46
C GLN A 82 -27.68 -17.54 27.37
N SER A 83 -28.21 -17.04 28.48
CA SER A 83 -28.57 -15.63 28.75
C SER A 83 -27.84 -15.19 30.03
N PRO A 84 -27.51 -13.90 30.24
CA PRO A 84 -27.48 -12.76 29.32
C PRO A 84 -26.03 -12.30 29.07
N ARG A 85 -25.75 -11.79 27.86
CA ARG A 85 -24.51 -11.03 27.58
C ARG A 85 -24.40 -9.90 28.61
N SER A 86 -23.32 -9.88 29.39
CA SER A 86 -23.04 -8.82 30.36
C SER A 86 -23.16 -7.45 29.71
N VAL A 87 -23.53 -6.42 30.48
CA VAL A 87 -23.61 -5.02 30.00
C VAL A 87 -22.32 -4.61 29.28
N PHE A 88 -21.17 -5.09 29.79
CA PHE A 88 -19.87 -4.92 29.16
C PHE A 88 -19.78 -5.54 27.76
N ALA A 89 -20.26 -6.78 27.57
CA ALA A 89 -20.26 -7.44 26.28
C ALA A 89 -21.16 -6.73 25.25
N GLN A 90 -22.28 -6.16 25.69
CA GLN A 90 -23.18 -5.37 24.83
C GLN A 90 -22.56 -4.02 24.44
N LEU A 91 -21.91 -3.34 25.40
CA LEU A 91 -21.21 -2.08 25.15
C LEU A 91 -20.02 -2.29 24.21
N LEU A 92 -19.23 -3.34 24.43
CA LEU A 92 -18.11 -3.71 23.57
C LEU A 92 -18.59 -4.07 22.15
N GLN A 93 -19.74 -4.75 22.03
CA GLN A 93 -20.33 -5.07 20.74
C GLN A 93 -20.72 -3.80 19.97
N ARG A 94 -21.37 -2.84 20.63
CA ARG A 94 -21.71 -1.54 20.00
C ARG A 94 -20.46 -0.80 19.56
N GLN A 95 -19.44 -0.73 20.42
CA GLN A 95 -18.17 -0.10 20.08
C GLN A 95 -17.50 -0.77 18.88
N LEU A 96 -17.49 -2.12 18.79
CA LEU A 96 -16.95 -2.83 17.63
C LEU A 96 -17.72 -2.52 16.33
N GLN A 97 -19.04 -2.43 16.42
CA GLN A 97 -19.91 -2.12 15.29
C GLN A 97 -19.59 -0.73 14.73
N ASP A 98 -19.53 0.27 15.61
CA ASP A 98 -19.23 1.66 15.25
C ASP A 98 -17.85 1.78 14.60
N VAL A 99 -16.85 1.10 15.17
CA VAL A 99 -15.47 1.07 14.63
C VAL A 99 -15.44 0.45 13.24
N HIS A 100 -16.17 -0.65 13.04
CA HIS A 100 -16.23 -1.34 11.75
C HIS A 100 -16.91 -0.50 10.66
N ASP A 101 -17.97 0.23 11.01
CA ASP A 101 -18.68 1.10 10.07
C ASP A 101 -17.86 2.32 9.66
N VAL A 102 -17.15 2.95 10.61
CA VAL A 102 -16.21 4.04 10.32
C VAL A 102 -15.08 3.55 9.42
N ALA A 103 -14.48 2.40 9.73
CA ALA A 103 -13.41 1.82 8.92
C ALA A 103 -13.88 1.47 7.50
N ARG A 104 -15.08 0.90 7.35
CA ARG A 104 -15.69 0.59 6.05
C ARG A 104 -15.91 1.85 5.22
N LYS A 105 -16.45 2.91 5.81
CA LYS A 105 -16.66 4.20 5.13
C LYS A 105 -15.33 4.79 4.64
N LYS A 106 -14.30 4.79 5.48
CA LYS A 106 -12.97 5.30 5.12
C LYS A 106 -12.29 4.49 4.01
N LEU A 107 -12.48 3.16 4.01
CA LEU A 107 -11.97 2.31 2.93
C LEU A 107 -12.63 2.61 1.59
N LEU A 108 -13.96 2.84 1.57
CA LEU A 108 -14.69 3.23 0.37
C LEU A 108 -14.23 4.60 -0.13
N GLU A 109 -14.13 5.60 0.76
CA GLU A 109 -13.64 6.95 0.42
C GLU A 109 -12.22 6.91 -0.17
N ALA A 110 -11.32 6.11 0.42
CA ALA A 110 -9.95 5.96 -0.07
C ALA A 110 -9.90 5.26 -1.44
N ALA A 111 -10.70 4.20 -1.62
CA ALA A 111 -10.80 3.50 -2.90
C ALA A 111 -11.30 4.43 -4.02
N ASP A 112 -12.31 5.23 -3.75
CA ASP A 112 -12.85 6.22 -4.68
C ASP A 112 -11.83 7.32 -5.00
N ALA A 113 -11.11 7.82 -3.99
CA ALA A 113 -10.07 8.83 -4.20
C ALA A 113 -8.90 8.27 -5.05
N THR A 114 -8.50 7.02 -4.82
CA THR A 114 -7.49 6.34 -5.64
C THR A 114 -7.98 6.12 -7.07
N LYS A 115 -9.24 5.69 -7.25
CA LYS A 115 -9.84 5.53 -8.58
C LYS A 115 -9.89 6.85 -9.35
N ARG A 116 -10.37 7.93 -8.73
CA ARG A 116 -10.41 9.26 -9.35
C ARG A 116 -9.03 9.77 -9.73
N ARG A 117 -8.01 9.58 -8.88
CA ARG A 117 -6.62 9.93 -9.22
C ARG A 117 -6.09 9.09 -10.38
N TYR A 118 -6.39 7.80 -10.41
CA TYR A 118 -5.98 6.91 -11.50
C TYR A 118 -6.63 7.31 -12.83
N ASP A 119 -7.90 7.70 -12.82
CA ASP A 119 -8.66 8.07 -14.02
C ASP A 119 -8.25 9.45 -14.58
N VAL A 120 -7.89 10.42 -13.72
CA VAL A 120 -7.51 11.79 -14.14
C VAL A 120 -6.14 11.87 -14.83
N HIS A 121 -5.20 10.96 -14.56
CA HIS A 121 -3.84 11.01 -15.12
C HIS A 121 -3.69 10.28 -16.47
N ARG A 122 -4.80 9.97 -17.16
CA ARG A 122 -4.82 8.99 -18.26
C ARG A 122 -4.89 9.57 -19.68
N GLU A 123 -4.53 10.83 -19.91
CA GLU A 123 -4.06 11.25 -21.23
C GLU A 123 -2.64 10.73 -21.46
N MET A 124 -2.51 9.41 -21.61
CA MET A 124 -1.23 8.79 -21.92
C MET A 124 -0.85 9.12 -23.37
N PRO A 125 0.40 9.54 -23.63
CA PRO A 125 0.88 9.77 -24.98
C PRO A 125 0.71 8.50 -25.82
N ARG A 126 0.01 8.61 -26.95
CA ARG A 126 -0.19 7.51 -27.90
C ARG A 126 1.02 7.47 -28.84
N PHE A 127 1.99 6.61 -28.55
CA PHE A 127 3.12 6.38 -29.44
C PHE A 127 2.75 5.41 -30.57
N GLN A 128 3.28 5.66 -31.76
CA GLN A 128 3.17 4.78 -32.93
C GLN A 128 4.45 3.99 -33.16
N GLU A 129 4.36 2.90 -33.93
CA GLU A 129 5.53 2.13 -34.34
C GLU A 129 6.40 2.98 -35.26
N GLY A 130 7.68 3.14 -34.92
CA GLY A 130 8.60 4.03 -35.62
C GLY A 130 8.97 5.29 -34.84
N ASP A 131 8.18 5.69 -33.84
CA ASP A 131 8.43 6.92 -33.07
C ASP A 131 9.73 6.86 -32.27
N LEU A 132 10.42 8.00 -32.19
CA LEU A 132 11.58 8.20 -31.33
C LEU A 132 11.14 8.67 -29.94
N VAL A 133 11.61 7.97 -28.92
CA VAL A 133 11.25 8.20 -27.51
C VAL A 133 12.48 8.17 -26.61
N TRP A 134 12.48 9.01 -25.59
CA TRP A 134 13.35 8.88 -24.43
C TRP A 134 12.80 7.80 -23.49
N TYR A 135 13.68 6.93 -23.00
CA TYR A 135 13.35 5.86 -22.07
C TYR A 135 13.95 6.13 -20.69
N PHE A 136 13.11 6.12 -19.65
CA PHE A 136 13.55 6.28 -18.26
C PHE A 136 14.18 4.99 -17.73
N TRP A 137 15.48 5.03 -17.44
CA TRP A 137 16.28 3.92 -16.94
C TRP A 137 17.05 4.31 -15.68
N PRO A 138 16.49 4.07 -14.47
CA PRO A 138 17.06 4.52 -13.20
C PRO A 138 18.21 3.63 -12.69
N LYS A 139 19.09 3.10 -13.57
CA LYS A 139 20.29 2.39 -13.10
C LYS A 139 21.36 3.37 -12.65
N ARG A 140 21.70 3.28 -11.37
CA ARG A 140 22.83 4.00 -10.75
C ARG A 140 24.15 3.45 -11.30
N ARG A 141 25.04 4.32 -11.78
CA ARG A 141 26.44 3.94 -12.02
C ARG A 141 27.22 4.06 -10.71
N VAL A 142 27.84 2.96 -10.28
CA VAL A 142 28.72 2.91 -9.10
C VAL A 142 29.92 3.82 -9.36
N GLY A 143 30.26 4.71 -8.40
CA GLY A 143 31.38 5.64 -8.52
C GLY A 143 31.04 7.02 -9.11
N SER A 144 29.76 7.38 -9.23
CA SER A 144 29.35 8.72 -9.71
C SER A 144 28.19 9.28 -8.88
N CYS A 145 28.16 10.61 -8.71
CA CYS A 145 27.16 11.32 -7.92
C CYS A 145 25.73 11.09 -8.48
N PRO A 146 24.82 10.46 -7.72
CA PRO A 146 23.46 10.16 -8.19
C PRO A 146 22.64 11.39 -8.58
N LYS A 147 22.94 12.56 -7.99
CA LYS A 147 22.26 13.83 -8.29
C LYS A 147 22.60 14.43 -9.66
N LEU A 148 23.71 14.02 -10.28
CA LEU A 148 24.20 14.55 -11.55
C LEU A 148 23.99 13.57 -12.73
N GLN A 149 23.33 12.44 -12.50
CA GLN A 149 23.06 11.45 -13.55
C GLN A 149 21.71 11.72 -14.20
N SER A 150 21.69 11.85 -15.53
CA SER A 150 20.43 11.81 -16.27
C SER A 150 19.93 10.35 -16.33
N PRO A 151 18.74 10.05 -15.81
CA PRO A 151 18.14 8.72 -15.88
C PRO A 151 17.52 8.42 -17.26
N TRP A 152 17.54 9.37 -18.19
CA TRP A 152 16.93 9.23 -19.51
C TRP A 152 17.92 8.68 -20.54
N VAL A 153 17.50 7.65 -21.26
CA VAL A 153 18.27 6.98 -22.32
C VAL A 153 17.54 7.17 -23.64
N GLY A 154 18.23 7.71 -24.64
CA GLY A 154 17.63 7.96 -25.95
C GLY A 154 18.66 8.39 -26.99
N PRO A 155 18.22 8.56 -28.25
CA PRO A 155 16.87 8.28 -28.75
C PRO A 155 16.63 6.76 -28.89
N CYS A 156 15.52 6.24 -28.36
CA CYS A 156 15.06 4.87 -28.54
C CYS A 156 13.93 4.83 -29.57
N GLN A 157 13.78 3.74 -30.31
CA GLN A 157 12.70 3.60 -31.30
C GLN A 157 11.62 2.65 -30.79
N VAL A 158 10.34 3.01 -30.96
CA VAL A 158 9.20 2.12 -30.71
C VAL A 158 9.12 1.10 -31.85
N VAL A 159 9.34 -0.18 -31.53
CA VAL A 159 9.34 -1.28 -32.52
C VAL A 159 7.95 -1.88 -32.67
N LYS A 160 7.20 -2.01 -31.57
CA LYS A 160 5.87 -2.61 -31.60
C LYS A 160 5.00 -2.09 -30.46
N LYS A 161 3.73 -1.81 -30.74
CA LYS A 161 2.71 -1.57 -29.70
C LYS A 161 2.12 -2.91 -29.26
N LEU A 162 2.24 -3.24 -27.97
CA LEU A 162 1.68 -4.49 -27.41
C LEU A 162 0.31 -4.26 -26.76
N SER A 163 0.10 -3.10 -26.16
CA SER A 163 -1.20 -2.61 -25.68
C SER A 163 -1.18 -1.07 -25.62
N ASP A 164 -2.28 -0.43 -25.22
CA ASP A 164 -2.32 1.03 -25.04
C ASP A 164 -1.32 1.56 -23.99
N VAL A 165 -0.91 0.69 -23.06
CA VAL A 165 -0.03 1.02 -21.93
C VAL A 165 1.37 0.40 -22.03
N VAL A 166 1.58 -0.56 -22.93
CA VAL A 166 2.85 -1.31 -23.02
C VAL A 166 3.39 -1.32 -24.45
N TYR A 167 4.64 -0.87 -24.57
CA TYR A 167 5.35 -0.74 -25.84
C TYR A 167 6.64 -1.57 -25.83
N ARG A 168 7.06 -2.03 -27.00
CA ARG A 168 8.37 -2.66 -27.20
C ARG A 168 9.31 -1.66 -27.87
N ILE A 169 10.39 -1.30 -27.19
CA ILE A 169 11.39 -0.33 -27.67
C ILE A 169 12.73 -0.99 -28.01
N CYS A 170 13.48 -0.36 -28.93
CA CYS A 170 14.86 -0.69 -29.25
C CYS A 170 15.81 0.39 -28.71
N LEU A 171 16.86 -0.01 -27.99
CA LEU A 171 17.85 0.93 -27.45
C LEU A 171 18.92 1.28 -28.51
N PRO A 172 19.46 2.52 -28.50
CA PRO A 172 20.40 2.98 -29.52
C PRO A 172 21.73 2.21 -29.52
N HIS A 173 22.19 1.75 -28.35
CA HIS A 173 23.51 1.10 -28.20
C HIS A 173 23.45 -0.41 -27.99
N ARG A 174 22.24 -0.98 -27.87
CA ARG A 174 22.04 -2.43 -27.75
C ARG A 174 20.83 -2.80 -28.57
N ARG A 175 21.01 -3.67 -29.58
CA ARG A 175 19.90 -4.32 -30.32
C ARG A 175 18.94 -5.15 -29.44
N HIS A 176 19.06 -5.07 -28.11
CA HIS A 176 18.11 -5.65 -27.17
C HIS A 176 16.80 -4.89 -27.20
N ARG A 177 15.74 -5.62 -27.55
CA ARG A 177 14.36 -5.16 -27.45
C ARG A 177 13.93 -5.25 -25.98
N ARG A 178 13.25 -4.22 -25.48
CA ARG A 178 12.64 -4.23 -24.14
C ARG A 178 11.16 -3.90 -24.21
N VAL A 179 10.39 -4.55 -23.35
CA VAL A 179 8.98 -4.25 -23.13
C VAL A 179 8.88 -3.29 -21.95
N VAL A 180 8.25 -2.15 -22.15
CA VAL A 180 8.24 -1.02 -21.20
C VAL A 180 6.84 -0.40 -21.14
N HIS A 181 6.49 0.15 -19.97
CA HIS A 181 5.23 0.87 -19.77
C HIS A 181 5.31 2.29 -20.34
N ALA A 182 4.18 2.84 -20.79
CA ALA A 182 4.07 4.18 -21.38
C ALA A 182 4.63 5.28 -20.46
N ASP A 183 4.44 5.16 -19.14
CA ASP A 183 4.94 6.12 -18.14
C ASP A 183 6.47 6.27 -18.10
N HIS A 184 7.20 5.32 -18.68
CA HIS A 184 8.66 5.37 -18.78
C HIS A 184 9.16 5.92 -20.12
N LEU A 185 8.25 6.40 -20.98
CA LEU A 185 8.54 6.92 -22.30
C LEU A 185 8.14 8.39 -22.40
N VAL A 186 9.00 9.19 -23.02
CA VAL A 186 8.74 10.60 -23.33
C VAL A 186 9.03 10.83 -24.81
N PRO A 187 8.21 11.59 -25.56
CA PRO A 187 8.48 11.89 -26.96
C PRO A 187 9.84 12.57 -27.14
N PHE A 188 10.61 12.12 -28.13
CA PHE A 188 11.85 12.79 -28.53
C PHE A 188 11.51 13.87 -29.56
N HIS A 189 11.72 15.14 -29.20
CA HIS A 189 11.65 16.25 -30.14
C HIS A 189 13.06 16.56 -30.63
N SER A 190 13.34 16.35 -31.92
CA SER A 190 14.58 16.84 -32.52
C SER A 190 14.47 18.35 -32.69
N SER A 191 15.16 19.12 -31.84
CA SER A 191 15.43 20.53 -32.11
C SER A 191 16.53 20.61 -33.19
N LEU A 192 16.13 20.40 -34.45
CA LEU A 192 16.96 20.68 -35.62
C LEU A 192 16.07 21.36 -36.67
N ASN A 193 15.75 22.62 -36.41
CA ASN A 193 15.49 23.63 -37.44
C ASN A 193 16.69 24.58 -37.35
N GLU A 194 17.61 24.50 -38.31
CA GLU A 194 17.73 25.48 -39.40
C GLU A 194 18.27 26.84 -38.93
N GLU A 195 19.60 27.00 -38.97
CA GLU A 195 20.22 28.26 -39.39
C GLU A 195 21.37 27.91 -40.33
N GLY A 196 21.09 28.10 -41.62
CA GLY A 196 22.08 28.29 -42.69
C GLY A 196 21.93 29.72 -43.21
#